data_AF-A0A0A3XZY9-F1
#
_entry.id   AF-A0A0A3XZY9-F1
#
_cell.length_a   1.000
_cell.length_b   1.000
_cell.length_c   1.000
_cell.angle_alpha   90.00
_cell.angle_beta   90.00
_cell.angle_gamma   90.00
#
_symmetry.space_group_name_H-M   'P 1'
#
loop_
_entity.id
_entity.type
_entity.pdbx_description
1 polymer ?
#
loop_
_entity_poly.entity_id
_entity_poly.type
_entity_poly.pdbx_seq_one_letter_code
_entity_poly.pdbx_strand_id
1 'polypeptide(L)' 'MAHMQISRETSAWLLQAKEFLIEARRLKPGPARNELRETARVLREIAELEADSVPGPGRAKTS' A
#
# COMPACT_ATOMS: atom_id res chain seq x y z
N MET A 1 -20.16 -0.01 11.88
CA MET A 1 -18.98 -0.79 11.47
C MET A 1 -18.78 -0.67 9.95
N ALA A 2 -18.54 0.52 9.42
CA ALA A 2 -18.52 0.75 7.96
C ALA A 2 -17.57 1.90 7.59
N HIS A 3 -16.37 1.90 8.18
CA HIS A 3 -15.33 2.91 7.91
C HIS A 3 -13.96 2.29 7.60
N MET A 4 -13.79 0.97 7.71
CA MET A 4 -12.48 0.31 7.64
C MET A 4 -12.19 -0.35 6.28
N GLN A 5 -13.07 -0.09 5.31
CA GLN A 5 -13.00 -0.64 3.96
C GLN A 5 -12.82 0.52 2.96
N ILE A 6 -12.02 1.52 3.33
CA ILE A 6 -11.27 2.29 2.33
C ILE A 6 -10.45 1.23 1.63
N SER A 7 -10.96 0.83 0.47
CA SER A 7 -10.76 -0.51 -0.03
C SER A 7 -9.27 -0.79 -0.16
N ARG A 8 -8.80 -1.85 0.53
CA ARG A 8 -7.47 -2.43 0.31
C ARG A 8 -7.25 -2.83 -1.17
N GLU A 9 -8.28 -2.72 -2.00
CA GLU A 9 -8.26 -2.94 -3.44
C GLU A 9 -8.25 -1.63 -4.26
N THR A 10 -8.52 -0.45 -3.68
CA THR A 10 -8.60 0.84 -4.40
C THR A 10 -7.44 1.81 -4.17
N SER A 11 -6.50 1.53 -3.25
CA SER A 11 -5.29 2.37 -3.14
C SER A 11 -4.41 2.17 -4.38
N ALA A 12 -4.12 3.25 -5.09
CA ALA A 12 -3.25 3.25 -6.27
C ALA A 12 -1.89 2.61 -5.98
N TRP A 13 -1.37 2.84 -4.77
CA TRP A 13 -0.12 2.24 -4.30
C TRP A 13 -0.19 0.72 -4.16
N LEU A 14 -1.31 0.18 -3.68
CA LEU A 14 -1.50 -1.28 -3.57
C LEU A 14 -1.63 -1.94 -4.93
N LEU A 15 -2.23 -1.25 -5.91
CA LEU A 15 -2.29 -1.73 -7.29
C LEU A 15 -0.89 -1.79 -7.91
N GLN A 16 -0.13 -0.70 -7.79
CA GLN A 16 1.23 -0.61 -8.31
C GLN A 16 2.17 -1.63 -7.62
N ALA A 17 2.03 -1.84 -6.31
CA ALA A 17 2.77 -2.89 -5.59
C ALA A 17 2.49 -4.30 -6.14
N LYS A 18 1.26 -4.59 -6.57
CA LYS A 18 0.92 -5.89 -7.18
C LYS A 18 1.62 -6.07 -8.53
N GLU A 19 1.67 -5.04 -9.35
CA GLU A 19 2.36 -5.07 -10.65
C GLU A 19 3.86 -5.36 -10.48
N PHE A 20 4.52 -4.66 -9.55
CA PHE A 20 5.92 -4.93 -9.22
C PHE A 20 6.16 -6.36 -8.74
N LEU A 21 5.25 -6.93 -7.93
CA LEU A 21 5.35 -8.32 -7.50
C LEU A 21 5.14 -9.33 -8.63
N ILE A 22 4.26 -9.01 -9.59
CA ILE A 22 4.06 -9.82 -10.80
C ILE A 22 5.33 -9.82 -11.64
N GLU A 23 5.95 -8.66 -11.83
CA GLU A 23 7.19 -8.54 -12.58
C GLU A 23 8.36 -9.23 -11.88
N ALA A 24 8.46 -9.09 -10.55
CA ALA A 24 9.46 -9.78 -9.75
C ALA A 24 9.35 -11.32 -9.83
N ARG A 25 8.14 -11.86 -10.03
CA ARG A 25 7.93 -13.31 -10.22
C ARG A 25 8.42 -13.81 -11.59
N ARG A 26 8.49 -12.93 -12.59
CA ARG A 26 9.01 -13.27 -13.93
C ARG A 26 10.53 -13.31 -13.98
N LEU A 27 11.19 -12.62 -13.05
CA LEU A 27 12.65 -12.59 -12.95
C LEU A 27 13.22 -13.79 -12.18
N LYS A 28 14.41 -14.21 -12.58
CA LYS A 28 15.23 -15.15 -11.80
C LYS A 28 15.61 -14.50 -10.46
N PRO A 29 15.87 -15.30 -9.40
CA PRO A 29 16.47 -14.79 -8.17
C PRO A 29 17.73 -13.97 -8.47
N GLY A 30 17.77 -12.73 -7.99
CA GLY A 30 18.87 -11.81 -8.25
C GLY A 30 18.55 -10.37 -7.81
N PRO A 31 19.50 -9.44 -7.96
CA PRO A 31 19.37 -8.06 -7.50
C PRO A 31 18.12 -7.36 -8.03
N ALA A 32 17.87 -7.46 -9.35
CA ALA A 32 16.70 -6.86 -9.99
C ALA A 32 15.37 -7.38 -9.40
N ARG A 33 15.28 -8.68 -9.06
CA ARG A 33 14.09 -9.23 -8.38
C ARG A 33 13.92 -8.64 -6.98
N ASN A 34 15.01 -8.45 -6.25
CA ASN A 34 14.98 -7.91 -4.89
C ASN A 34 14.56 -6.43 -4.90
N GLU A 35 15.07 -5.66 -5.86
CA GLU A 35 14.67 -4.25 -6.05
C GLU A 35 13.17 -4.13 -6.30
N LEU A 36 12.60 -4.92 -7.21
CA LEU A 36 11.15 -4.92 -7.46
C LEU A 36 10.34 -5.31 -6.21
N ARG A 37 10.84 -6.25 -5.41
CA ARG A 37 10.20 -6.65 -4.15
C ARG A 37 10.27 -5.57 -3.09
N GLU A 38 11.38 -4.84 -3.01
CA GLU A 38 11.55 -3.73 -2.07
C GLU A 38 10.66 -2.55 -2.46
N THR A 39 10.60 -2.20 -3.75
CA THR A 39 9.66 -1.20 -4.25
C THR A 39 8.22 -1.57 -3.89
N ALA A 40 7.81 -2.81 -4.12
CA ALA A 40 6.47 -3.26 -3.75
C ALA A 40 6.21 -3.21 -2.22
N ARG A 41 7.25 -3.37 -1.39
CA ARG A 41 7.14 -3.24 0.06
C ARG A 41 6.92 -1.79 0.46
N VAL A 42 7.74 -0.87 -0.04
CA VAL A 42 7.61 0.58 0.22
C VAL A 42 6.24 1.09 -0.20
N LEU A 43 5.73 0.64 -1.36
CA LEU A 43 4.40 1.02 -1.82
C LEU A 43 3.27 0.54 -0.90
N ARG A 44 3.42 -0.63 -0.27
CA ARG A 44 2.46 -1.10 0.74
C ARG A 44 2.51 -0.27 2.01
N GLU A 45 3.71 0.08 2.45
CA GLU A 45 3.92 0.93 3.62
C GLU A 45 3.31 2.32 3.42
N ILE A 46 3.49 2.92 2.23
CA ILE A 46 2.82 4.19 1.88
C ILE A 46 1.29 4.04 1.95
N ALA A 47 0.74 2.96 1.39
CA ALA A 47 -0.69 2.72 1.44
C ALA A 47 -1.23 2.55 2.88
N GLU A 48 -0.45 1.91 3.75
CA GLU A 48 -0.78 1.77 5.17
C GLU A 48 -0.76 3.13 5.88
N LEU A 49 0.27 3.93 5.66
CA LEU A 49 0.37 5.29 6.21
C LEU A 49 -0.76 6.20 5.72
N GLU A 50 -1.15 6.11 4.45
CA GLU A 50 -2.29 6.86 3.92
C GLU A 50 -3.60 6.41 4.56
N ALA A 51 -3.81 5.11 4.75
CA ALA A 51 -4.99 4.58 5.42
C ALA A 51 -5.08 5.05 6.88
N ASP A 52 -3.93 5.14 7.57
CA ASP A 52 -3.85 5.63 8.95
C ASP A 52 -3.92 7.16 9.05
N SER A 53 -3.54 7.89 8.00
CA SER A 53 -3.55 9.36 7.95
C SER A 53 -4.91 9.96 7.58
N VAL A 54 -5.90 9.16 7.16
CA VAL A 54 -7.28 9.65 7.02
C VAL A 54 -7.83 9.94 8.42
N PRO A 55 -8.10 11.20 8.79
CA PRO A 55 -8.74 11.47 10.06
C PRO A 55 -10.16 10.90 9.98
N GLY A 56 -10.41 9.81 10.71
CA GLY A 56 -11.77 9.33 10.89
C GLY A 56 -12.66 10.48 11.42
N PRO A 57 -13.96 10.50 11.08
CA PRO A 57 -14.89 11.53 11.54
C PRO A 57 -15.08 11.38 13.06
N GLY A 58 -14.15 11.92 13.84
CA GLY A 58 -14.04 11.56 15.25
C GLY A 58 -13.00 12.37 16.00
N ARG A 59 -12.78 13.64 15.63
CA ARG A 59 -12.07 14.57 16.51
C ARG A 59 -12.49 16.02 16.29
N ALA A 60 -13.79 16.28 16.44
CA ALA A 60 -14.23 17.60 16.87
C ALA A 60 -13.82 17.74 18.36
N LYS A 61 -12.61 18.28 18.60
CA LYS A 61 -12.31 18.92 19.88
C LYS A 61 -13.14 20.21 19.91
N THR A 62 -14.34 20.15 20.47
CA THR A 62 -15.02 21.35 20.96
C THR A 62 -14.36 21.73 22.28
N SER A 63 -13.68 22.88 22.28
CA SER A 63 -13.37 23.65 23.49
C SER A 63 -14.65 24.26 24.05
#